data_AF-A0A2U1KNL5-F1
#
_entry.id   AF-A0A2U1KNL5-F1
#
_cell.length_a   1.000
_cell.length_b   1.000
_cell.length_c   1.000
_cell.angle_alpha   90.00
_cell.angle_beta   90.00
_cell.angle_gamma   90.00
#
_symmetry.space_group_name_H-M   'P 1'
#
loop_
_entity.id
_entity.type
_entity.pdbx_description
1 polymer ?
#
loop_
_entity_poly.entity_id
_entity_poly.type
_entity_poly.pdbx_seq_one_letter_code
_entity_poly.pdbx_strand_id
1 'polypeptide(L)'
;MWIGECPLKEKFPRIFRLDAEPNAKVKDRILLSLDSVWLRRHPRGGAEFEQWNHLLTLLGSCTLSPQKDRWVWSGDGTGVFTVASGRSIIDTGTLVIDNTPTRWRKDVPIKINVFIWKLLLDKLPTRDNLEEKGLDVPSTLCGIYDDVTESSSHVFLSCQVAMEI
;
A
#
# COMPACT_ATOMS: atom_id res chain seq x y z
N MET A 1 13.91 4.88 4.51
CA MET A 1 14.65 3.67 4.09
C MET A 1 15.96 4.13 3.47
N TRP A 2 17.09 3.49 3.78
CA TRP A 2 18.43 4.04 3.44
C TRP A 2 19.07 3.35 2.22
N ILE A 3 19.16 2.02 2.24
CA ILE A 3 19.60 1.21 1.09
C ILE A 3 18.76 -0.05 0.97
N GLY A 4 18.35 -0.39 -0.26
CA GLY A 4 17.53 -1.56 -0.56
C GLY A 4 16.05 -1.37 -0.17
N GLU A 5 15.35 -2.49 0.00
CA GLU A 5 13.88 -2.53 0.19
C GLU A 5 13.42 -2.67 1.64
N CYS A 6 14.34 -2.88 2.58
CA CYS A 6 14.02 -3.00 4.00
C CYS A 6 15.13 -2.41 4.88
N PRO A 7 14.84 -2.06 6.15
CA PRO A 7 15.85 -1.59 7.09
C PRO A 7 17.02 -2.57 7.23
N LEU A 8 18.26 -2.05 7.26
CA LEU A 8 19.47 -2.89 7.42
C LEU A 8 19.43 -3.78 8.68
N LYS A 9 18.81 -3.32 9.77
CA LYS A 9 18.63 -4.10 10.99
C LYS A 9 17.75 -5.34 10.81
N GLU A 10 16.81 -5.29 9.86
CA GLU A 10 15.92 -6.40 9.51
C GLU A 10 16.58 -7.34 8.51
N LYS A 11 17.35 -6.79 7.56
CA LYS A 11 18.10 -7.57 6.56
C LYS A 11 19.30 -8.30 7.18
N PHE A 12 19.97 -7.69 8.15
CA PHE A 12 21.19 -8.22 8.79
C PHE A 12 21.05 -8.30 10.32
N PRO A 13 20.07 -9.06 10.85
CA PRO A 13 19.73 -9.06 12.27
C PRO A 13 20.84 -9.62 13.16
N ARG A 14 21.68 -10.53 12.65
CA ARG A 14 22.79 -11.11 13.44
C ARG A 14 23.89 -10.09 13.66
N ILE A 15 24.22 -9.32 12.63
CA ILE A 15 25.20 -8.23 12.71
C ILE A 15 24.68 -7.09 13.56
N PHE A 16 23.41 -6.69 13.38
CA PHE A 16 22.80 -5.66 14.18
C PHE A 16 22.85 -5.96 15.70
N ARG A 17 22.64 -7.22 16.09
CA ARG A 17 22.78 -7.64 17.51
C ARG A 17 24.21 -7.54 18.04
N LEU A 18 25.21 -7.62 17.17
CA LEU A 18 26.63 -7.51 17.52
C LEU A 18 27.13 -6.08 17.55
N ASP A 19 26.37 -5.11 17.05
CA ASP A 19 26.72 -3.70 17.14
C ASP A 19 26.83 -3.29 18.62
N ALA A 20 27.93 -2.60 18.96
CA ALA A 20 28.15 -2.06 20.29
C ALA A 20 27.16 -0.92 20.61
N GLU A 21 26.67 -0.20 19.60
CA GLU A 21 25.76 0.93 19.73
C GLU A 21 24.58 0.78 18.75
N PRO A 22 23.42 0.26 19.22
CA PRO A 22 22.27 -0.03 18.36
C PRO A 22 21.65 1.18 17.64
N ASN A 23 21.93 2.39 18.12
CA ASN A 23 21.41 3.64 17.58
C ASN A 23 22.43 4.40 16.71
N ALA A 24 23.57 3.78 16.42
CA ALA A 24 24.60 4.38 15.59
C ALA A 24 24.08 4.66 14.18
N LYS A 25 24.59 5.74 13.57
CA LYS A 25 24.23 6.08 12.19
C LYS A 25 25.10 5.28 11.24
N VAL A 26 24.54 4.92 10.09
CA VAL A 26 25.27 4.16 9.06
C VAL A 26 26.51 4.92 8.57
N LYS A 27 26.43 6.26 8.50
CA LYS A 27 27.58 7.10 8.14
C LYS A 27 28.78 6.91 9.08
N ASP A 28 28.52 6.69 10.37
CA ASP A 28 29.57 6.53 11.38
C ASP A 28 30.26 5.16 11.19
N ARG A 29 29.52 4.15 10.70
CA ARG A 29 30.05 2.81 10.41
C ARG A 29 30.82 2.71 9.10
N ILE A 30 30.47 3.52 8.10
CA ILE A 30 31.21 3.60 6.83
C ILE A 30 32.53 4.35 7.01
N LEU A 31 32.55 5.42 7.83
CA LEU A 31 33.73 6.27 8.03
C LEU A 31 34.80 5.64 8.94
N LEU A 32 34.41 4.75 9.87
CA LEU A 32 35.31 4.11 10.84
C LEU A 32 36.10 2.91 10.30
N SER A 33 36.13 2.74 8.98
CA SER A 33 36.56 1.55 8.22
C SER A 33 35.53 0.42 8.20
N LEU A 34 35.49 -0.33 7.10
CA LEU A 34 34.67 -1.53 6.91
C LEU A 34 35.15 -2.74 7.75
N ASP A 35 36.02 -2.49 8.74
CA ASP A 35 36.46 -3.50 9.67
C ASP A 35 35.42 -3.71 10.78
N SER A 36 35.49 -4.85 11.46
CA SER A 36 34.58 -5.21 12.55
C SER A 36 34.81 -4.44 13.86
N VAL A 37 35.43 -3.26 13.81
CA VAL A 37 35.93 -2.50 14.97
C VAL A 37 34.79 -1.96 15.85
N TRP A 38 33.65 -1.65 15.24
CA TRP A 38 32.46 -1.17 15.94
C TRP A 38 31.53 -2.29 16.43
N LEU A 39 31.86 -3.55 16.13
CA LEU A 39 31.17 -4.70 16.69
C LEU A 39 31.77 -5.07 18.04
N ARG A 40 30.94 -5.59 18.95
CA ARG A 40 31.39 -6.07 20.27
C ARG A 40 32.39 -7.23 20.17
N ARG A 41 32.35 -7.96 19.05
CA ARG A 41 33.27 -9.05 18.70
C ARG A 41 33.28 -9.26 17.18
N HIS A 42 34.32 -9.92 16.68
CA HIS A 42 34.37 -10.30 15.27
C HIS A 42 33.23 -11.29 14.91
N PRO A 43 32.62 -11.15 13.72
CA PRO A 43 31.66 -12.11 13.19
C PRO A 43 32.29 -13.51 13.08
N ARG A 44 31.59 -14.52 13.61
CA ARG A 44 31.93 -15.94 13.50
C ARG A 44 31.45 -16.47 12.15
N GLY A 45 32.00 -17.60 11.72
CA GLY A 45 31.63 -18.26 10.45
C GLY A 45 30.14 -18.61 10.29
N GLY A 46 29.80 -19.13 9.11
CA GLY A 46 28.43 -19.49 8.74
C GLY A 46 27.55 -18.25 8.48
N ALA A 47 26.26 -18.36 8.82
CA ALA A 47 25.25 -17.33 8.51
C ALA A 47 25.56 -15.94 9.09
N GLU A 48 26.36 -15.85 10.17
CA GLU A 48 26.78 -14.56 10.72
C GLU A 48 27.82 -13.89 9.78
N PHE A 49 28.87 -14.62 9.39
CA PHE A 49 29.88 -14.13 8.44
C PHE A 49 29.30 -13.83 7.05
N GLU A 50 28.32 -14.62 6.59
CA GLU A 50 27.61 -14.33 5.34
C GLU A 50 26.84 -13.01 5.39
N GLN A 51 26.11 -12.75 6.50
CA GLN A 51 25.45 -11.46 6.70
C GLN A 51 26.45 -10.31 6.78
N TRP A 52 27.59 -10.52 7.42
CA TRP A 52 28.67 -9.54 7.48
C TRP A 52 29.18 -9.17 6.09
N ASN A 53 29.59 -10.17 5.29
CA ASN A 53 30.13 -9.91 3.96
C ASN A 53 29.09 -9.25 3.04
N HIS A 54 27.83 -9.68 3.12
CA HIS A 54 26.76 -9.05 2.33
C HIS A 54 26.52 -7.60 2.77
N LEU A 55 26.54 -7.31 4.07
CA LEU A 55 26.48 -5.92 4.55
C LEU A 55 27.65 -5.09 4.02
N LEU A 56 28.88 -5.61 4.08
CA LEU A 56 30.06 -4.92 3.57
C LEU A 56 29.98 -4.64 2.07
N THR A 57 29.52 -5.59 1.28
CA THR A 57 29.31 -5.40 -0.16
C THR A 57 28.29 -4.30 -0.46
N LEU A 58 27.18 -4.26 0.30
CA LEU A 58 26.17 -3.20 0.15
C LEU A 58 26.72 -1.84 0.58
N LEU A 59 27.41 -1.75 1.72
CA LEU A 59 27.99 -0.50 2.20
C LEU A 59 29.13 -0.02 1.30
N GLY A 60 29.93 -0.92 0.73
CA GLY A 60 31.02 -0.60 -0.19
C GLY A 60 30.56 -0.01 -1.53
N SER A 61 29.31 -0.28 -1.93
CA SER A 61 28.69 0.35 -3.11
C SER A 61 27.99 1.67 -2.80
N CYS A 62 27.92 2.08 -1.53
CA CYS A 62 27.31 3.34 -1.12
C CYS A 62 28.29 4.50 -1.28
N THR A 63 27.84 5.58 -1.91
CA THR A 63 28.53 6.87 -1.88
C THR A 63 27.79 7.81 -0.93
N LEU A 64 28.44 8.23 0.15
CA LEU A 64 27.87 9.19 1.09
C LEU A 64 27.97 10.61 0.52
N SER A 65 26.91 11.39 0.68
CA SER A 65 26.93 12.83 0.40
C SER A 65 26.90 13.62 1.72
N PRO A 66 27.46 14.84 1.76
CA PRO A 66 27.40 15.70 2.94
C PRO A 66 26.00 16.29 3.20
N GLN A 67 25.02 16.00 2.33
CA GLN A 67 23.65 16.49 2.48
C GLN A 67 22.95 15.81 3.66
N LYS A 68 21.98 16.51 4.26
CA LYS A 68 21.10 15.90 5.26
C LYS A 68 20.22 14.83 4.61
N ASP A 69 19.93 13.77 5.37
CA ASP A 69 18.99 12.74 4.94
C ASP A 69 17.64 13.37 4.59
N ARG A 70 17.06 12.92 3.47
CA ARG A 70 15.75 13.36 2.99
C ARG A 70 14.93 12.15 2.57
N TRP A 71 13.60 12.29 2.67
CA TRP A 71 12.68 11.31 2.10
C TRP A 71 12.77 11.36 0.57
N VAL A 72 12.84 10.18 -0.03
CA VAL A 72 12.89 9.99 -1.48
C VAL A 72 11.68 9.15 -1.86
N TRP A 73 10.90 9.64 -2.82
CA TRP A 73 9.74 8.94 -3.33
C TRP A 73 10.15 7.82 -4.27
N SER A 74 9.71 6.60 -4.00
CA SER A 74 10.06 5.40 -4.79
C SER A 74 9.09 5.10 -5.92
N GLY A 75 8.03 5.89 -6.10
CA GLY A 75 6.91 5.54 -6.98
C GLY A 75 7.23 5.61 -8.46
N ASP A 76 7.54 6.79 -8.98
CA ASP A 76 7.82 7.03 -10.40
C ASP A 76 9.32 7.07 -10.73
N GLY A 77 10.18 6.73 -9.77
CA GLY A 77 11.64 6.77 -9.94
C GLY A 77 12.26 8.17 -9.99
N THR A 78 11.46 9.25 -9.92
CA THR A 78 11.98 10.63 -9.91
C THR A 78 12.62 11.01 -8.57
N GLY A 79 12.32 10.25 -7.52
CA GLY A 79 12.74 10.55 -6.15
C GLY A 79 11.92 11.65 -5.49
N VAL A 80 10.98 12.28 -6.20
CA VAL A 80 10.15 13.39 -5.71
C VAL A 80 8.69 12.95 -5.65
N PHE A 81 8.03 13.20 -4.52
CA PHE A 81 6.62 12.90 -4.40
C PHE A 81 5.80 13.89 -5.22
N THR A 82 4.88 13.37 -6.02
CA THR A 82 3.81 14.13 -6.65
C THR A 82 2.47 13.46 -6.39
N VAL A 83 1.40 14.26 -6.29
CA VAL A 83 0.04 13.72 -6.16
C VAL A 83 -0.31 12.81 -7.34
N ALA A 84 0.16 13.15 -8.54
CA ALA A 84 -0.04 12.34 -9.74
C ALA A 84 0.60 10.95 -9.61
N SER A 85 1.86 10.87 -9.17
CA SER A 85 2.56 9.60 -8.98
C SER A 85 1.92 8.75 -7.87
N GLY A 86 1.62 9.36 -6.72
CA GLY A 86 0.94 8.65 -5.62
C GLY A 86 -0.42 8.11 -6.06
N ARG A 87 -1.21 8.92 -6.77
CA ARG A 87 -2.50 8.50 -7.32
C ARG A 87 -2.36 7.35 -8.31
N SER A 88 -1.39 7.40 -9.23
CA SER A 88 -1.19 6.34 -10.22
C SER A 88 -0.97 4.97 -9.58
N ILE A 89 -0.25 4.91 -8.46
CA ILE A 89 0.02 3.66 -7.74
C ILE A 89 -1.27 3.14 -7.08
N ILE A 90 -2.02 4.02 -6.41
CA ILE A 90 -3.30 3.68 -5.79
C ILE A 90 -4.28 3.19 -6.84
N ASP A 91 -4.43 3.94 -7.94
CA ASP A 91 -5.33 3.63 -9.04
C ASP A 91 -5.00 2.26 -9.64
N THR A 92 -3.71 1.93 -9.83
CA THR A 92 -3.27 0.62 -10.34
C THR A 92 -3.61 -0.54 -9.39
N GLY A 93 -3.56 -0.31 -8.07
CA GLY A 93 -3.82 -1.34 -7.07
C GLY A 93 -5.28 -1.49 -6.64
N THR A 94 -6.13 -0.49 -6.91
CA THR A 94 -7.50 -0.43 -6.37
C THR A 94 -8.58 -0.38 -7.45
N LEU A 95 -8.27 0.15 -8.64
CA LEU A 95 -9.24 0.24 -9.70
C LEU A 95 -9.17 -1.03 -10.55
N VAL A 96 -10.24 -1.83 -10.50
CA VAL A 96 -10.56 -2.73 -11.60
C VAL A 96 -10.95 -1.81 -12.77
N ILE A 97 -10.00 -1.52 -13.65
CA ILE A 97 -10.25 -0.67 -14.81
C ILE A 97 -11.14 -1.48 -15.77
N ASP A 98 -12.45 -1.36 -15.60
CA ASP A 98 -13.35 -1.63 -16.72
C ASP A 98 -13.14 -0.49 -17.73
N ASN A 99 -12.74 -0.86 -18.94
CA ASN A 99 -12.34 0.10 -19.98
C ASN A 99 -13.56 0.78 -20.63
N THR A 100 -14.75 0.66 -20.01
CA THR A 100 -16.00 1.27 -20.46
C THR A 100 -16.05 2.72 -19.99
N PRO A 101 -15.93 3.71 -20.89
CA PRO A 101 -15.99 5.11 -20.49
C PRO A 101 -17.38 5.44 -19.96
N THR A 102 -17.44 6.08 -18.79
CA THR A 102 -18.70 6.59 -18.24
C THR A 102 -19.29 7.66 -19.16
N ARG A 103 -20.49 7.41 -19.68
CA ARG A 103 -21.20 8.36 -20.56
C ARG A 103 -22.16 9.24 -19.78
N TRP A 104 -21.81 10.52 -19.62
CA TRP A 104 -22.67 11.54 -19.01
C TRP A 104 -23.69 12.06 -20.02
N ARG A 105 -24.98 12.11 -19.65
CA ARG A 105 -26.04 12.73 -20.46
C ARG A 105 -26.29 14.15 -19.99
N LYS A 106 -26.21 15.13 -20.90
CA LYS A 106 -26.45 16.56 -20.58
C LYS A 106 -27.93 16.87 -20.32
N ASP A 107 -28.82 16.01 -20.82
CA ASP A 107 -30.27 16.21 -20.76
C ASP A 107 -30.89 15.80 -19.42
N VAL A 108 -30.09 15.23 -18.51
CA VAL A 108 -30.55 14.79 -17.18
C VAL A 108 -29.80 15.55 -16.08
N PRO A 109 -30.44 15.81 -14.93
CA PRO A 109 -29.77 16.39 -13.79
C PRO A 109 -28.54 15.58 -13.37
N ILE A 110 -27.48 16.26 -12.93
CA ILE A 110 -26.21 15.61 -12.53
C ILE A 110 -26.40 14.50 -11.49
N LYS A 111 -27.36 14.66 -10.57
CA LYS A 111 -27.69 13.65 -9.56
C LYS A 111 -28.13 12.32 -10.17
N ILE A 112 -28.89 12.36 -11.26
CA ILE A 112 -29.34 11.15 -11.98
C ILE A 112 -28.17 10.46 -12.66
N ASN A 113 -27.28 11.23 -13.33
CA ASN A 113 -26.08 10.63 -13.92
C ASN A 113 -25.18 9.98 -12.85
N VAL A 114 -24.95 10.65 -11.72
CA VAL A 114 -24.13 10.10 -10.62
C VAL A 114 -24.77 8.83 -10.05
N PHE A 115 -26.09 8.81 -9.92
CA PHE A 115 -26.83 7.66 -9.46
C PHE A 115 -26.68 6.46 -10.42
N ILE A 116 -26.93 6.66 -11.72
CA ILE A 116 -26.77 5.62 -12.75
C ILE A 116 -25.33 5.13 -12.80
N TRP A 117 -24.35 6.02 -12.72
CA TRP A 117 -22.93 5.66 -12.69
C TRP A 117 -22.59 4.75 -11.50
N LYS A 118 -23.09 5.07 -10.29
CA LYS A 118 -22.91 4.19 -9.13
C LYS A 118 -23.63 2.86 -9.27
N LEU A 119 -24.82 2.84 -9.87
CA LEU A 119 -25.58 1.63 -10.13
C LEU A 119 -24.82 0.70 -11.09
N LEU A 120 -24.28 1.23 -12.19
CA LEU A 120 -23.52 0.45 -13.18
C LEU A 120 -22.22 -0.14 -12.63
N LEU A 121 -21.61 0.53 -11.64
CA LEU A 121 -20.40 0.03 -10.96
C LEU A 121 -20.72 -0.91 -9.79
N ASP A 122 -22.00 -1.16 -9.51
CA ASP A 122 -22.47 -1.83 -8.30
C ASP A 122 -21.85 -1.23 -7.02
N LYS A 123 -21.98 0.10 -6.89
CA LYS A 123 -21.46 0.89 -5.76
C LYS A 123 -22.53 1.70 -5.06
N LEU A 124 -23.79 1.31 -5.19
CA LEU A 124 -24.86 1.84 -4.36
C LEU A 124 -24.70 1.35 -2.90
N PRO A 125 -25.24 2.09 -1.92
CA PRO A 125 -25.13 1.72 -0.51
C PRO A 125 -26.16 0.64 -0.14
N THR A 126 -26.21 -0.46 -0.89
CA THR A 126 -27.00 -1.65 -0.58
C THR A 126 -26.31 -2.47 0.50
N ARG A 127 -27.06 -3.23 1.32
CA ARG A 127 -26.49 -3.95 2.47
C ARG A 127 -25.35 -4.90 2.09
N ASP A 128 -25.45 -5.57 0.95
CA ASP A 128 -24.37 -6.43 0.41
C ASP A 128 -23.08 -5.64 0.14
N ASN A 129 -23.18 -4.50 -0.54
CA ASN A 129 -22.07 -3.62 -0.88
C ASN A 129 -21.46 -2.94 0.36
N LEU A 130 -22.23 -2.78 1.43
CA LEU A 130 -21.74 -2.28 2.72
C LEU A 130 -20.95 -3.37 3.45
N GLU A 131 -21.46 -4.60 3.48
CA GLU A 131 -20.76 -5.76 4.06
C GLU A 131 -19.44 -6.03 3.35
N GLU A 132 -19.41 -6.01 2.01
CA GLU A 132 -18.19 -6.21 1.21
C GLU A 132 -17.10 -5.19 1.55
N LYS A 133 -17.51 -3.97 1.94
CA LYS A 133 -16.60 -2.89 2.38
C LYS A 133 -16.19 -3.00 3.84
N GLY A 134 -16.60 -4.05 4.54
CA GLY A 134 -16.31 -4.28 5.96
C GLY A 134 -17.06 -3.36 6.91
N LEU A 135 -18.20 -2.80 6.48
CA LEU A 135 -19.09 -2.06 7.37
C LEU A 135 -19.98 -3.03 8.13
N ASP A 136 -20.18 -2.77 9.42
CA ASP A 136 -21.05 -3.57 10.27
C ASP A 136 -22.52 -3.33 9.87
N VAL A 137 -23.13 -4.33 9.23
CA VAL A 137 -24.53 -4.37 8.86
C VAL A 137 -25.23 -5.48 9.62
N PRO A 138 -26.36 -5.22 10.32
CA PRO A 138 -27.05 -6.24 11.13
C PRO A 138 -27.52 -7.47 10.35
N SER A 139 -27.79 -7.29 9.05
CA SER A 139 -28.20 -8.33 8.12
C SER A 139 -27.93 -7.85 6.69
N THR A 140 -27.63 -8.77 5.78
CA THR A 140 -27.54 -8.49 4.33
C THR A 140 -28.87 -8.70 3.60
N LEU A 141 -29.88 -9.22 4.29
CA LEU A 141 -31.21 -9.44 3.73
C LEU A 141 -31.93 -8.12 3.49
N CYS A 142 -32.87 -8.12 2.54
CA CYS A 142 -33.69 -6.96 2.21
C CYS A 142 -34.63 -6.63 3.36
N GLY A 143 -34.63 -5.36 3.80
CA GLY A 143 -35.48 -4.91 4.91
C GLY A 143 -36.99 -4.92 4.62
N ILE A 144 -37.38 -5.16 3.37
CA ILE A 144 -38.78 -5.29 2.94
C ILE A 144 -39.20 -6.76 2.87
N TYR A 145 -38.31 -7.60 2.35
CA TYR A 145 -38.52 -9.03 2.19
C TYR A 145 -37.29 -9.76 2.71
N ASP A 146 -37.35 -10.21 3.97
CA ASP A 146 -36.22 -10.73 4.76
C ASP A 146 -35.78 -12.16 4.35
N ASP A 147 -35.77 -12.43 3.05
CA ASP A 147 -35.49 -13.75 2.44
C ASP A 147 -34.54 -13.65 1.24
N VAL A 148 -34.32 -12.44 0.71
CA VAL A 148 -33.37 -12.19 -0.40
C VAL A 148 -32.38 -11.11 0.01
N THR A 149 -31.10 -11.29 -0.35
CA THR A 149 -30.05 -10.30 -0.13
C THR A 149 -30.40 -8.96 -0.80
N GLU A 150 -30.22 -7.86 -0.06
CA GLU A 150 -30.39 -6.50 -0.55
C GLU A 150 -29.23 -6.14 -1.47
N SER A 151 -29.38 -6.45 -2.75
CA SER A 151 -28.46 -6.09 -3.83
C SER A 151 -29.04 -5.00 -4.73
N SER A 152 -28.19 -4.32 -5.51
CA SER A 152 -28.64 -3.34 -6.51
C SER A 152 -29.69 -3.96 -7.45
N SER A 153 -29.42 -5.15 -7.97
CA SER A 153 -30.36 -5.88 -8.83
C SER A 153 -31.69 -6.18 -8.13
N HIS A 154 -31.64 -6.61 -6.87
CA HIS A 154 -32.86 -6.86 -6.11
C HIS A 154 -33.68 -5.58 -5.91
N VAL A 155 -33.07 -4.54 -5.37
CA VAL A 155 -33.74 -3.28 -5.03
C VAL A 155 -34.41 -2.63 -6.25
N PHE A 156 -33.82 -2.74 -7.45
CA PHE A 156 -34.35 -2.08 -8.66
C PHE A 156 -35.15 -2.97 -9.60
N LEU A 157 -35.01 -4.31 -9.56
CA LEU A 157 -35.60 -5.19 -10.58
C LEU A 157 -36.51 -6.29 -10.03
N SER A 158 -36.30 -6.76 -8.79
CA SER A 158 -37.03 -7.93 -8.27
C SER A 158 -37.67 -7.73 -6.90
N CYS A 159 -37.38 -6.62 -6.22
CA CYS A 159 -38.05 -6.25 -4.99
C CYS A 159 -39.53 -5.97 -5.29
N GLN A 160 -40.42 -6.46 -4.45
CA GLN A 160 -41.86 -6.29 -4.63
C GLN A 160 -42.26 -4.82 -4.79
N VAL A 161 -41.65 -3.91 -4.01
CA VAL A 161 -41.88 -2.47 -4.13
C VAL A 161 -41.47 -1.92 -5.51
N ALA A 162 -40.39 -2.45 -6.10
CA ALA A 162 -39.98 -2.06 -7.44
C ALA A 162 -40.92 -2.62 -8.52
N MET A 163 -41.54 -3.79 -8.28
CA MET A 163 -42.52 -4.39 -9.20
C MET A 163 -43.91 -3.74 -9.15
N GLU A 164 -44.19 -2.92 -8.12
CA GLU A 164 -45.46 -2.22 -7.95
C GLU A 164 -45.51 -0.83 -8.63
N ILE A 165 -44.43 -0.44 -9.34
CA ILE A 165 -44.28 0.83 -10.08
C ILE A 165 -44.34 0.58 -11.59
#